data_AF-A0A7J2SAD8-F1
#
_entry.id   AF-A0A7J2SAD8-F1
#
_cell.length_a   1.000
_cell.length_b   1.000
_cell.length_c   1.000
_cell.angle_alpha   90.00
_cell.angle_beta   90.00
_cell.angle_gamma   90.00
#
_symmetry.space_group_name_H-M   'P 1'
#
loop_
_entity.id
_entity.type
_entity.pdbx_description
1 polymer ?
#
loop_
_entity_poly.entity_id
_entity_poly.type
_entity_poly.pdbx_seq_one_letter_code
_entity_poly.pdbx_strand_id
1 'polypeptide(L)'
;MGCNKDKKVDRKFKTNWKIYNLAMKNEDEWFIQNAKKIIDRMPEPWEISKRGRPPHPPKSLVQALLLKSKHQKTYRGLESFLREGKRYKRLGFNSPPSKSTLQEAMVKVPKEYLEKIEYELSNVLKKQKDI
;
A
#
# COMPACT_ATOMS: atom_id res chain seq x y z
N MET A 1 -47.93 -24.68 -30.15
CA MET A 1 -47.13 -23.46 -30.37
C MET A 1 -47.20 -22.63 -29.09
N GLY A 2 -46.16 -22.20 -28.40
CA GLY A 2 -44.72 -22.29 -28.59
C GLY A 2 -43.98 -21.90 -27.29
N CYS A 3 -42.77 -22.45 -27.18
CA CYS A 3 -41.63 -22.20 -26.27
C CYS A 3 -41.69 -21.07 -25.21
N ASN A 4 -41.61 -21.48 -23.94
CA ASN A 4 -40.38 -21.49 -23.10
C ASN A 4 -39.35 -20.35 -23.29
N LYS A 5 -39.01 -19.65 -22.19
CA LYS A 5 -37.66 -19.72 -21.58
C LYS A 5 -37.58 -18.84 -20.33
N ASP A 6 -37.38 -19.52 -19.21
CA ASP A 6 -36.79 -18.99 -17.99
C ASP A 6 -35.69 -17.98 -18.30
N LYS A 7 -35.83 -16.77 -17.75
CA LYS A 7 -34.76 -15.77 -17.75
C LYS A 7 -33.60 -16.35 -16.93
N LYS A 8 -32.72 -17.09 -17.59
CA LYS A 8 -31.38 -17.43 -17.09
C LYS A 8 -30.69 -16.10 -16.81
N VAL A 9 -30.68 -15.70 -15.54
CA VAL A 9 -29.76 -14.68 -15.04
C VAL A 9 -28.38 -15.15 -15.46
N ASP A 10 -27.75 -14.36 -16.32
CA ASP A 10 -26.49 -14.71 -16.97
C ASP A 10 -25.44 -15.01 -15.89
N ARG A 11 -25.08 -16.29 -15.74
CA ARG A 11 -24.12 -16.78 -14.75
C ARG A 11 -22.73 -16.14 -14.89
N LYS A 12 -22.47 -15.45 -16.01
CA LYS A 12 -21.23 -14.72 -16.31
C LYS A 12 -20.96 -13.51 -15.41
N PHE A 13 -21.96 -12.95 -14.75
CA PHE A 13 -21.79 -11.81 -13.84
C PHE A 13 -21.76 -12.20 -12.35
N LYS A 14 -21.43 -13.45 -12.03
CA LYS A 14 -20.78 -13.73 -10.73
C LYS A 14 -19.36 -13.18 -10.85
N THR A 15 -19.24 -11.85 -10.70
CA THR A 15 -18.00 -11.09 -10.60
C THR A 15 -17.05 -11.90 -9.75
N ASN A 16 -16.04 -12.49 -10.38
CA ASN A 16 -15.12 -13.38 -9.70
C ASN A 16 -14.28 -12.46 -8.81
N TRP A 17 -14.74 -12.23 -7.59
CA TRP A 17 -14.09 -11.38 -6.59
C TRP A 17 -12.61 -11.78 -6.41
N LYS A 18 -12.27 -13.04 -6.72
CA LYS A 18 -10.90 -13.54 -6.77
C LYS A 18 -10.07 -12.91 -7.90
N ILE A 19 -10.64 -12.70 -9.10
CA ILE A 19 -9.97 -12.01 -10.22
C ILE A 19 -9.78 -10.53 -9.90
N TYR A 20 -10.81 -9.87 -9.36
CA TYR A 20 -10.69 -8.48 -8.93
C TYR A 20 -9.65 -8.32 -7.81
N ASN A 21 -9.71 -9.19 -6.79
CA ASN A 21 -8.71 -9.22 -5.74
C ASN A 21 -7.32 -9.58 -6.27
N LEU A 22 -7.20 -10.43 -7.28
CA LEU A 22 -5.92 -10.77 -7.90
C LEU A 22 -5.35 -9.59 -8.68
N ALA A 23 -6.17 -8.88 -9.47
CA ALA A 23 -5.78 -7.68 -10.19
C ALA A 23 -5.34 -6.57 -9.22
N MET A 24 -6.15 -6.27 -8.19
CA MET A 24 -5.78 -5.32 -7.13
C MET A 24 -4.53 -5.78 -6.37
N LYS A 25 -4.41 -7.07 -6.04
CA LYS A 25 -3.25 -7.60 -5.32
C LYS A 25 -1.98 -7.49 -6.16
N ASN A 26 -2.07 -7.75 -7.46
CA ASN A 26 -0.94 -7.58 -8.39
C ASN A 26 -0.56 -6.11 -8.49
N GLU A 27 -1.54 -5.20 -8.52
CA GLU A 27 -1.33 -3.77 -8.52
C GLU A 27 -0.70 -3.26 -7.19
N ASP A 28 -1.12 -3.82 -6.06
CA ASP A 28 -0.58 -3.51 -4.74
C ASP A 28 0.82 -4.06 -4.56
N GLU A 29 1.06 -5.31 -4.96
CA GLU A 29 2.39 -5.90 -4.93
C GLU A 29 3.36 -5.14 -5.83
N TRP A 30 2.91 -4.75 -7.03
CA TRP A 30 3.70 -3.89 -7.91
C TRP A 30 3.99 -2.53 -7.27
N PHE A 31 2.98 -1.86 -6.70
CA PHE A 31 3.15 -0.56 -6.06
C PHE A 31 4.11 -0.65 -4.87
N ILE A 32 3.92 -1.63 -3.97
CA ILE A 32 4.75 -1.84 -2.80
C ILE A 32 6.21 -2.10 -3.22
N GLN A 33 6.43 -2.95 -4.22
CA GLN A 33 7.79 -3.27 -4.67
C GLN A 33 8.49 -2.05 -5.26
N ASN A 34 7.82 -1.25 -6.09
CA ASN A 34 8.43 -0.07 -6.70
C ASN A 34 8.65 1.05 -5.68
N ALA A 35 7.67 1.32 -4.82
CA ALA A 35 7.81 2.28 -3.72
C ALA A 35 8.96 1.88 -2.78
N LYS A 36 9.07 0.59 -2.44
CA LYS A 36 10.18 0.07 -1.65
C LYS A 36 11.54 0.29 -2.32
N LYS A 37 11.68 -0.03 -3.61
CA LYS A 37 12.93 0.18 -4.37
C LYS A 37 13.38 1.65 -4.37
N ILE A 38 12.43 2.59 -4.46
CA ILE A 38 12.72 4.03 -4.41
C ILE A 38 13.15 4.43 -3.00
N ILE A 39 12.34 4.09 -1.99
CA ILE A 39 12.57 4.46 -0.59
C ILE A 39 13.87 3.85 -0.03
N ASP A 40 14.21 2.62 -0.42
CA ASP A 40 15.43 1.95 0.04
C ASP A 40 16.69 2.74 -0.40
N ARG A 41 16.65 3.42 -1.56
CA ARG A 41 17.74 4.25 -2.09
C ARG A 41 17.80 5.66 -1.51
N MET A 42 16.75 6.11 -0.85
CA MET A 42 16.69 7.42 -0.22
C MET A 42 17.35 7.40 1.18
N PRO A 43 17.81 8.54 1.69
CA PRO A 43 18.23 8.64 3.09
C PRO A 43 17.06 8.32 4.04
N GLU A 44 17.34 8.12 5.33
CA GLU A 44 16.24 8.00 6.30
C GLU A 44 15.42 9.30 6.35
N PRO A 45 14.08 9.22 6.38
CA PRO A 45 13.21 10.40 6.32
C PRO A 45 13.24 11.23 7.61
N TRP A 46 13.58 10.63 8.76
CA TRP A 46 13.81 11.33 10.02
C TRP A 46 14.73 10.50 10.93
N GLU A 47 15.31 11.15 11.93
CA GLU A 47 16.20 10.49 12.89
C GLU A 47 15.44 9.55 13.84
N ILE A 48 16.04 8.39 14.08
CA ILE A 48 15.47 7.37 14.95
C ILE A 48 15.96 7.61 16.39
N SER A 49 15.01 7.79 17.32
CA SER A 49 15.36 7.81 18.75
C SER A 49 15.90 6.44 19.17
N LYS A 50 17.09 6.43 19.78
CA LYS A 50 17.73 5.23 20.33
C LYS A 50 17.27 4.89 21.75
N ARG A 51 16.38 5.70 22.34
CA ARG A 51 15.90 5.50 23.72
C ARG A 51 14.51 4.88 23.74
N GLY A 52 14.33 3.88 24.63
CA GLY A 52 13.06 3.22 24.87
C GLY A 52 12.82 2.00 23.98
N ARG A 53 11.55 1.70 23.69
CA ARG A 53 11.15 0.57 22.84
C ARG A 53 11.76 0.74 21.44
N PRO A 54 12.30 -0.34 20.83
CA PRO A 54 12.77 -0.30 19.45
C PRO A 54 11.70 0.30 18.53
N PRO A 55 11.96 1.45 17.90
CA PRO A 55 10.99 2.09 17.03
C PRO A 55 10.83 1.31 15.72
N HIS A 56 9.69 1.48 15.07
CA HIS A 56 9.49 0.94 13.74
C HIS A 56 10.42 1.63 12.73
N PRO A 57 10.88 0.92 11.68
CA PRO A 57 11.73 1.53 10.64
C PRO A 57 11.00 2.70 9.96
N PRO A 58 11.61 3.89 9.87
CA PRO A 58 11.01 5.07 9.25
C PRO A 58 10.60 4.84 7.79
N LYS A 59 11.47 4.22 7.00
CA LYS A 59 11.18 3.84 5.61
C LYS A 59 9.94 2.95 5.46
N SER A 60 9.78 1.97 6.34
CA SER A 60 8.59 1.10 6.37
C SER A 60 7.32 1.88 6.72
N LEU A 61 7.42 2.85 7.64
CA LEU A 61 6.31 3.75 7.99
C LEU A 61 5.90 4.63 6.80
N VAL A 62 6.86 5.17 6.04
CA VAL A 62 6.56 5.91 4.81
C VAL A 62 5.84 5.03 3.80
N GLN A 63 6.31 3.80 3.56
CA GLN A 63 5.60 2.86 2.67
C GLN A 63 4.16 2.58 3.12
N ALA A 64 3.94 2.41 4.42
CA ALA A 64 2.59 2.25 4.96
C ALA A 64 1.71 3.48 4.71
N LEU A 65 2.25 4.69 4.87
CA LEU A 65 1.53 5.94 4.60
C LEU A 65 1.21 6.13 3.12
N LEU A 66 2.07 5.68 2.21
CA LEU A 66 1.77 5.66 0.78
C LEU A 66 0.59 4.72 0.47
N LEU A 67 0.54 3.53 1.09
CA LEU A 67 -0.60 2.63 0.97
C LEU A 67 -1.89 3.23 1.56
N LYS A 68 -1.77 4.01 2.65
CA LYS A 68 -2.90 4.77 3.19
C LYS A 68 -3.47 5.71 2.12
N SER A 69 -2.60 6.45 1.45
CA SER A 69 -2.98 7.41 0.40
C SER A 69 -3.61 6.68 -0.80
N LYS A 70 -2.93 5.65 -1.33
CA LYS A 70 -3.41 4.85 -2.48
C LYS A 70 -4.81 4.30 -2.26
N HIS A 71 -5.06 3.72 -1.09
CA HIS A 71 -6.35 3.09 -0.79
C HIS A 71 -7.35 4.00 -0.07
N GLN A 72 -7.01 5.30 0.11
CA GLN A 72 -7.82 6.28 0.82
C GLN A 72 -8.29 5.80 2.21
N LYS A 73 -7.43 5.04 2.91
CA LYS A 73 -7.78 4.44 4.20
C LYS A 73 -7.63 5.43 5.35
N THR A 74 -8.46 5.27 6.38
CA THR A 74 -8.20 5.87 7.70
C THR A 74 -6.99 5.20 8.35
N TYR A 75 -6.35 5.84 9.34
CA TYR A 75 -5.23 5.22 10.07
C TYR A 75 -5.61 3.90 10.75
N ARG A 76 -6.84 3.81 11.29
CA ARG A 76 -7.36 2.57 11.88
C ARG A 76 -7.59 1.50 10.80
N GLY A 77 -8.14 1.90 9.66
CA GLY A 77 -8.32 1.01 8.51
C GLY A 77 -6.99 0.49 7.96
N LEU A 78 -5.95 1.34 7.93
CA LEU A 78 -4.60 0.93 7.55
C LEU A 78 -4.01 -0.06 8.57
N GLU A 79 -4.13 0.20 9.87
CA GLU A 79 -3.67 -0.75 10.89
C GLU A 79 -4.33 -2.13 10.71
N SER A 80 -5.66 -2.17 10.56
CA SER A 80 -6.39 -3.42 10.31
C SER A 80 -5.90 -4.12 9.04
N PHE A 81 -5.72 -3.36 7.96
CA PHE A 81 -5.21 -3.87 6.69
C PHE A 81 -3.80 -4.46 6.81
N LEU A 82 -2.91 -3.82 7.56
CA LEU A 82 -1.54 -4.29 7.77
C LEU A 82 -1.49 -5.56 8.63
N ARG A 83 -2.38 -5.68 9.61
CA ARG A 83 -2.50 -6.86 10.47
C ARG A 83 -3.05 -8.06 9.72
N GLU A 84 -4.03 -7.85 8.86
CA GLU A 84 -4.64 -8.91 8.05
C GLU A 84 -3.57 -9.63 7.22
N GLY A 85 -3.53 -10.96 7.30
CA GLY A 85 -2.56 -11.79 6.57
C GLY A 85 -1.09 -11.46 6.86
N LYS A 86 -0.80 -10.74 7.96
CA LYS A 86 0.54 -10.27 8.34
C LYS A 86 1.22 -9.43 7.25
N ARG A 87 0.44 -8.62 6.49
CA ARG A 87 0.95 -7.74 5.41
C ARG A 87 2.07 -6.81 5.89
N TYR A 88 2.07 -6.40 7.18
CA TYR A 88 3.13 -5.59 7.79
C TYR A 88 4.55 -6.17 7.57
N LYS A 89 4.71 -7.50 7.50
CA LYS A 89 6.01 -8.13 7.26
C LYS A 89 6.60 -7.78 5.89
N ARG A 90 5.74 -7.64 4.87
CA ARG A 90 6.16 -7.30 3.49
C ARG A 90 6.76 -5.90 3.40
N LEU A 91 6.31 -5.00 4.27
CA LEU A 91 6.81 -3.63 4.40
C LEU A 91 8.09 -3.53 5.25
N GLY A 92 8.56 -4.63 5.83
CA GLY A 92 9.76 -4.66 6.67
C GLY A 92 9.50 -4.43 8.16
N PHE A 93 8.25 -4.49 8.62
CA PHE A 93 7.96 -4.39 10.05
C PHE A 93 8.13 -5.73 10.79
N ASN A 94 8.71 -5.68 11.99
CA ASN A 94 8.77 -6.83 12.90
C ASN A 94 7.43 -7.09 13.61
N SER A 95 6.67 -6.03 13.88
CA SER A 95 5.33 -6.06 14.47
C SER A 95 4.43 -5.06 13.72
N PRO A 96 3.10 -5.24 13.72
CA PRO A 96 2.21 -4.29 13.06
C PRO A 96 2.24 -2.93 13.76
N PRO A 97 2.44 -1.81 13.03
CA PRO A 97 2.36 -0.48 13.62
C PRO A 97 0.92 -0.17 14.06
N SER A 98 0.76 0.56 15.16
CA SER A 98 -0.55 1.02 15.62
C SER A 98 -1.02 2.24 14.83
N LYS A 99 -2.33 2.54 14.91
CA LYS A 99 -2.91 3.80 14.42
C LYS A 99 -2.11 5.03 14.89
N SER A 100 -1.77 5.12 16.18
CA SER A 100 -1.07 6.28 16.74
C SER A 100 0.34 6.40 16.16
N THR A 101 1.07 5.29 16.03
CA THR A 101 2.39 5.27 15.40
C THR A 101 2.33 5.75 13.94
N LEU A 102 1.30 5.35 13.19
CA LEU A 102 1.11 5.83 11.82
C LEU A 102 0.81 7.33 11.77
N GLN A 103 0.03 7.85 12.73
CA GLN A 103 -0.26 9.29 12.84
C GLN A 103 1.00 10.09 13.17
N GLU A 104 1.77 9.65 14.16
CA GLU A 104 3.05 10.28 14.52
C GLU A 104 4.03 10.25 13.35
N ALA A 105 4.10 9.14 12.62
CA ALA A 105 4.93 9.03 11.43
C ALA A 105 4.54 10.07 10.38
N MET A 106 3.24 10.26 10.11
CA MET A 106 2.76 11.25 9.15
C MET A 106 3.22 12.67 9.48
N VAL A 107 3.26 13.03 10.77
CA VAL A 107 3.74 14.34 11.22
C VAL A 107 5.26 14.49 11.04
N LYS A 108 6.00 13.38 11.13
CA LYS A 108 7.47 13.37 11.00
C LYS A 108 7.96 13.33 9.56
N VAL A 109 7.14 12.88 8.59
CA VAL A 109 7.59 12.78 7.20
C VAL A 109 7.80 14.17 6.62
N PRO A 110 9.02 14.52 6.13
CA PRO A 110 9.23 15.78 5.46
C PRO A 110 8.44 15.84 4.15
N LYS A 111 7.90 17.02 3.82
CA LYS A 111 7.13 17.21 2.59
C LYS A 111 7.98 16.93 1.35
N GLU A 112 9.22 17.40 1.36
CA GLU A 112 10.20 17.23 0.27
C GLU A 112 10.53 15.75 0.05
N TYR A 113 10.44 14.93 1.10
CA TYR A 113 10.63 13.49 1.01
C TYR A 113 9.50 12.83 0.22
N LEU A 114 8.25 13.24 0.46
CA LEU A 114 7.08 12.76 -0.29
C LEU A 114 7.10 13.22 -1.74
N GLU A 115 7.43 14.49 -1.99
CA GLU A 115 7.54 15.05 -3.35
C GLU A 115 8.57 14.30 -4.19
N LYS A 116 9.73 13.95 -3.61
CA LYS A 116 10.73 13.12 -4.28
C LYS A 116 10.22 11.72 -4.61
N ILE A 117 9.51 11.07 -3.69
CA ILE A 117 8.91 9.75 -3.96
C ILE A 117 7.90 9.83 -5.10
N GLU A 118 7.03 10.84 -5.08
CA GLU A 118 6.02 11.05 -6.11
C GLU A 118 6.65 11.28 -7.50
N TYR A 119 7.71 12.09 -7.56
CA TYR A 119 8.48 12.32 -8.78
C TYR A 119 9.09 11.03 -9.33
N GLU A 120 9.76 10.25 -8.49
CA GLU A 120 10.38 8.97 -8.88
C GLU A 120 9.34 7.93 -9.31
N LEU A 121 8.24 7.78 -8.57
CA LEU A 121 7.14 6.90 -8.96
C LEU A 121 6.52 7.30 -10.30
N SER A 122 6.33 8.61 -10.52
CA SER A 122 5.83 9.13 -11.80
C SER A 122 6.77 8.81 -12.95
N ASN A 123 8.09 8.88 -12.74
CA ASN A 123 9.08 8.52 -13.75
C ASN A 123 9.05 7.02 -14.07
N VAL A 124 8.87 6.17 -13.08
CA VAL A 124 8.70 4.71 -13.28
C VAL A 124 7.45 4.43 -14.11
N LEU A 125 6.33 5.10 -13.82
CA LEU A 125 5.08 4.93 -14.55
C LEU A 125 5.15 5.46 -15.99
N LYS A 126 5.82 6.59 -16.23
CA LYS A 126 6.03 7.12 -17.59
C LYS A 126 6.84 6.15 -18.45
N LYS A 127 7.96 5.63 -17.94
CA LYS A 127 8.79 4.63 -18.64
C LYS A 127 8.05 3.36 -19.03
N GLN A 128 6.99 2.98 -18.30
CA GLN A 128 6.18 1.81 -18.63
C GLN A 128 5.17 2.08 -19.76
N LYS A 129 4.81 3.33 -20.04
CA LYS A 129 3.89 3.69 -21.12
C LYS A 129 4.59 3.82 -22.48
N ASP A 130 5.91 3.98 -22.47
CA ASP A 130 6.76 4.08 -23.67
C ASP A 130 7.24 2.70 -24.19
N ILE A 131 6.66 1.61 -23.68
CA ILE A 131 6.88 0.20 -24.12
C ILE A 131 5.53 -0.35 -24.57
#